data_AF-A0A0N1HEH3-F1
#
_entry.id   AF-A0A0N1HEH3-F1
#
_cell.length_a   1.000
_cell.length_b   1.000
_cell.length_c   1.000
_cell.angle_alpha   90.00
_cell.angle_beta   90.00
_cell.angle_gamma   90.00
#
_symmetry.space_group_name_H-M   'P 1'
#
loop_
_entity.id
_entity.type
_entity.pdbx_description
1 polymer ?
#
loop_
_entity_poly.entity_id
_entity_poly.type
_entity_poly.pdbx_seq_one_letter_code
_entity_poly.pdbx_strand_id
1 'polypeptide(L)'
;MRHIDASFKAPQGPVIRLSTSLGKTVEVAGYTDVTRAFQRMEGIVRRNQVKKDTLSQKFHIRRGQLRKNKRIVRWRARFKEGFVAECARIQRMKKQGW
;
A
#
# COMPACT_ATOMS: atom_id res chain seq x y z
N MET A 1 32.76 -45.31 -14.51
CA MET A 1 32.56 -43.92 -14.05
C MET A 1 31.56 -43.27 -15.01
N ARG A 2 30.26 -43.25 -14.69
CA ARG A 2 29.22 -42.75 -15.59
C ARG A 2 29.07 -41.24 -15.39
N HIS A 3 29.44 -40.45 -16.39
CA HIS A 3 29.18 -39.01 -16.43
C HIS A 3 27.67 -38.82 -16.67
N ILE A 4 26.96 -38.37 -15.65
CA ILE A 4 25.58 -37.91 -15.75
C ILE A 4 25.64 -36.39 -15.84
N ASP A 5 25.89 -35.88 -17.04
CA ASP A 5 25.67 -34.46 -17.33
C ASP A 5 24.18 -34.25 -17.58
N ALA A 6 23.41 -34.21 -16.49
CA ALA A 6 22.04 -33.76 -16.52
C ALA A 6 22.05 -32.25 -16.83
N SER A 7 21.90 -31.90 -18.10
CA SER A 7 21.60 -30.52 -18.51
C SER A 7 20.31 -30.07 -17.84
N PHE A 8 20.42 -29.30 -16.77
CA PHE A 8 19.29 -28.66 -16.10
C PHE A 8 18.66 -27.63 -17.05
N LYS A 9 17.63 -28.05 -17.78
CA LYS A 9 16.85 -27.15 -18.63
C LYS A 9 15.91 -26.36 -17.73
N ALA A 10 16.19 -25.07 -17.56
CA ALA A 10 15.31 -24.16 -16.82
C ALA A 10 13.88 -24.22 -17.39
N PRO A 11 12.83 -24.13 -16.56
CA PRO A 11 11.45 -24.16 -17.04
C PRO A 11 11.20 -22.96 -17.97
N GLN A 12 10.89 -23.23 -19.25
CA GLN A 12 10.50 -22.24 -20.26
C GLN A 12 9.05 -21.77 -20.06
N GLY A 13 8.74 -21.31 -18.85
CA GLY A 13 7.53 -20.52 -18.58
C GLY A 13 7.71 -19.07 -19.04
N PRO A 14 6.63 -18.31 -19.23
CA PRO A 14 6.74 -16.88 -19.52
C PRO A 14 7.56 -16.19 -18.42
N VAL A 15 8.66 -15.54 -18.81
CA VAL A 15 9.51 -14.78 -17.90
C VAL A 15 8.75 -13.54 -17.45
N ILE A 16 8.21 -13.58 -16.23
CA ILE A 16 7.55 -12.42 -15.62
C ILE A 16 8.61 -11.37 -15.31
N ARG A 17 8.45 -10.17 -15.85
CA ARG A 17 9.34 -9.03 -15.54
C ARG A 17 9.02 -8.50 -14.15
N LEU A 18 9.90 -8.77 -13.19
CA LEU A 18 9.82 -8.25 -11.83
C LEU A 18 10.37 -6.81 -11.77
N SER A 19 9.61 -5.86 -12.31
CA SER A 19 9.93 -4.42 -12.25
C SER A 19 9.12 -3.69 -11.18
N THR A 20 9.57 -2.49 -10.81
CA THR A 20 8.86 -1.57 -9.89
C THR A 20 7.44 -1.22 -10.37
N SER A 21 7.15 -1.38 -11.66
CA SER A 21 5.84 -1.15 -12.26
C SER A 21 4.85 -2.28 -12.00
N LEU A 22 5.29 -3.51 -11.73
CA LEU A 22 4.41 -4.68 -11.58
C LEU A 22 3.28 -4.45 -10.56
N GLY A 23 3.58 -3.85 -9.41
CA GLY A 23 2.60 -3.54 -8.36
C GLY A 23 1.77 -2.26 -8.59
N LYS A 24 1.94 -1.59 -9.74
CA LYS A 24 1.23 -0.38 -10.15
C LYS A 24 0.58 -0.52 -11.54
N THR A 25 0.76 -1.64 -12.22
CA THR A 25 0.12 -1.94 -13.50
C THR A 25 -1.32 -2.38 -13.28
N VAL A 26 -2.24 -1.83 -14.07
CA VAL A 26 -3.64 -2.27 -14.13
C VAL A 26 -3.93 -2.63 -15.57
N GLU A 27 -4.35 -3.87 -15.81
CA GLU A 27 -4.79 -4.29 -17.13
C GLU A 27 -6.17 -3.72 -17.44
N VAL A 28 -6.32 -3.22 -18.67
CA VAL A 28 -7.59 -2.75 -19.21
C VAL A 28 -8.18 -3.89 -20.03
N ALA A 29 -9.10 -4.64 -19.45
CA ALA A 29 -9.74 -5.78 -20.11
C ALA A 29 -11.23 -5.89 -19.73
N GLY A 30 -12.01 -6.45 -20.66
CA GLY A 30 -13.44 -6.72 -20.47
C GLY A 30 -14.26 -5.46 -20.22
N TYR A 31 -14.91 -5.39 -19.05
CA TYR A 31 -15.83 -4.32 -18.63
C TYR A 31 -15.15 -3.13 -17.92
N THR A 32 -13.81 -3.08 -17.94
CA THR A 32 -13.05 -1.99 -17.30
C THR A 32 -12.69 -0.94 -18.35
N ASP A 33 -13.44 0.16 -18.39
CA ASP A 33 -13.08 1.33 -19.18
C ASP A 33 -11.74 1.93 -18.72
N VAL A 34 -11.06 2.63 -19.63
CA VAL A 34 -9.78 3.31 -19.36
C VAL A 34 -9.87 4.24 -18.15
N THR A 35 -10.99 4.95 -17.98
CA THR A 35 -11.22 5.84 -16.84
C THR A 35 -11.27 5.09 -15.52
N ARG A 36 -11.96 3.94 -15.47
CA ARG A 36 -12.01 3.06 -14.29
C ARG A 36 -10.64 2.44 -14.01
N ALA A 37 -9.89 2.10 -15.06
CA ALA A 37 -8.52 1.61 -14.91
C ALA A 37 -7.60 2.65 -14.27
N PHE A 38 -7.68 3.92 -14.66
CA PHE A 38 -6.95 5.01 -14.03
C PHE A 38 -7.33 5.21 -12.56
N GLN A 39 -8.63 5.24 -12.24
CA GLN A 39 -9.09 5.33 -10.85
C GLN A 39 -8.59 4.15 -9.99
N ARG A 40 -8.58 2.94 -10.57
CA ARG A 40 -8.05 1.75 -9.90
C ARG A 40 -6.54 1.86 -9.68
N MET A 41 -5.80 2.32 -10.68
CA MET A 41 -4.36 2.58 -10.59
C MET A 41 -4.06 3.61 -9.49
N GLU A 42 -4.78 4.73 -9.47
CA GLU A 42 -4.66 5.76 -8.42
C GLU A 42 -4.96 5.20 -7.03
N GLY A 43 -6.00 4.37 -6.91
CA GLY A 43 -6.33 3.67 -5.67
C GLY A 43 -5.21 2.74 -5.18
N ILE A 44 -4.55 2.02 -6.08
CA ILE A 44 -3.38 1.18 -5.78
C ILE A 44 -2.20 2.04 -5.30
N VAL A 45 -1.85 3.08 -6.05
CA VAL A 45 -0.76 4.01 -5.72
C VAL A 45 -0.99 4.69 -4.36
N ARG A 46 -2.25 5.06 -4.07
CA ARG A 46 -2.65 5.67 -2.79
C ARG A 46 -2.56 4.68 -1.62
N ARG A 47 -3.01 3.43 -1.79
CA ARG A 47 -2.88 2.39 -0.75
C ARG A 47 -1.42 2.11 -0.43
N ASN A 48 -0.57 2.08 -1.45
CA ASN A 48 0.87 1.89 -1.31
C ASN A 48 1.62 3.14 -0.80
N GLN A 49 0.93 4.27 -0.55
CA GLN A 49 1.50 5.50 -0.01
C GLN A 49 2.66 6.11 -0.84
N VAL A 50 2.77 5.77 -2.14
CA VAL A 50 3.91 6.13 -2.99
C VAL A 50 4.16 7.65 -3.00
N LYS A 51 3.10 8.45 -3.16
CA LYS A 51 3.20 9.92 -3.16
C LYS A 51 3.79 10.47 -1.85
N LYS A 52 3.40 9.88 -0.72
CA LYS A 52 3.92 10.28 0.61
C LYS A 52 5.39 9.92 0.73
N ASP A 53 5.78 8.74 0.25
CA ASP A 53 7.16 8.30 0.27
C ASP A 53 8.04 9.18 -0.62
N THR A 54 7.60 9.49 -1.85
CA THR A 54 8.30 10.43 -2.75
C THR A 54 8.53 11.79 -2.11
N LEU A 55 7.50 12.35 -1.45
CA LEU A 55 7.64 13.63 -0.73
C LEU A 55 8.59 13.52 0.47
N SER A 56 8.55 12.41 1.20
CA SER A 56 9.41 12.19 2.37
C SER A 56 10.88 11.96 1.99
N GLN A 57 11.13 11.41 0.81
CA GLN A 57 12.46 11.13 0.28
C GLN A 57 13.11 12.36 -0.37
N LYS A 58 12.31 13.40 -0.69
CA LYS A 58 12.80 14.63 -1.33
C LYS A 58 13.93 15.29 -0.55
N PHE A 59 13.90 15.23 0.79
CA PHE A 59 14.93 15.80 1.65
C PHE A 59 15.34 14.83 2.75
N HIS A 60 16.62 14.80 3.07
CA HIS A 60 17.13 14.00 4.18
C HIS A 60 16.62 14.54 5.53
N ILE A 61 16.09 13.64 6.36
CA ILE A 61 15.72 13.94 7.75
C ILE A 61 16.59 13.12 8.68
N ARG A 62 17.20 13.78 9.67
CA ARG A 62 18.00 13.10 10.72
C ARG A 62 17.16 12.05 11.46
N ARG A 63 17.76 10.90 11.75
CA ARG A 63 17.09 9.74 12.38
C ARG A 63 16.31 10.10 13.66
N GLY A 64 16.86 10.97 14.51
CA GLY A 64 16.20 11.42 15.74
C GLY A 64 14.89 12.17 15.47
N GLN A 65 14.91 13.09 14.50
CA GLN A 65 13.72 13.83 14.09
C GLN A 65 12.69 12.91 13.44
N LEU A 66 13.13 11.97 12.59
CA LEU A 66 12.24 10.98 11.97
C LEU A 66 11.49 10.14 13.01
N ARG A 67 12.17 9.72 14.10
CA ARG A 67 11.56 8.97 15.20
C ARG A 67 10.50 9.80 15.93
N LYS A 68 10.78 11.08 16.21
CA LYS A 68 9.81 12.01 16.83
C LYS A 68 8.58 12.21 15.95
N ASN A 69 8.80 12.48 14.66
CA ASN A 69 7.72 12.64 13.68
C ASN A 69 6.83 11.39 13.61
N LYS A 70 7.43 10.18 13.52
CA LYS A 70 6.69 8.91 13.52
C LYS A 70 5.89 8.70 14.80
N ARG A 71 6.43 9.05 15.98
CA ARG A 71 5.72 8.96 17.26
C ARG A 71 4.48 9.86 17.28
N ILE A 72 4.61 11.12 16.86
CA ILE A 72 3.51 12.09 16.81
C ILE A 72 2.41 11.59 15.86
N VAL A 73 2.78 11.14 14.66
CA VAL A 73 1.81 10.61 13.68
C VAL A 73 1.06 9.40 14.23
N ARG A 74 1.75 8.45 14.86
CA ARG A 74 1.12 7.26 15.46
C ARG A 74 0.16 7.64 16.59
N TRP A 75 0.55 8.58 17.44
CA TRP A 75 -0.32 9.04 18.54
C TRP A 75 -1.58 9.71 18.00
N ARG A 76 -1.45 10.60 17.01
CA ARG A 76 -2.61 11.25 16.36
C ARG A 76 -3.56 10.24 15.70
N ALA A 77 -3.02 9.19 15.07
CA ALA A 77 -3.83 8.13 14.47
C ALA A 77 -4.66 7.38 15.53
N ARG A 78 -4.01 6.93 16.62
CA ARG A 78 -4.69 6.24 17.73
C ARG A 78 -5.70 7.11 18.45
N PHE A 79 -5.37 8.37 18.68
CA PHE A 79 -6.30 9.34 19.28
C PHE A 79 -7.54 9.50 18.41
N LYS A 80 -7.37 9.68 17.08
CA LYS A 80 -8.48 9.78 16.14
C LYS A 80 -9.35 8.53 16.15
N GLU A 81 -8.74 7.34 16.12
CA GLU A 81 -9.45 6.06 16.17
C GLU A 81 -10.31 5.93 17.43
N GLY A 82 -9.73 6.21 18.61
CA GLY A 82 -10.46 6.19 19.88
C GLY A 82 -11.58 7.24 19.93
N PHE A 83 -11.30 8.46 19.47
CA PHE A 83 -12.29 9.54 19.43
C PHE A 83 -13.49 9.20 18.55
N VAL A 84 -13.26 8.68 17.34
CA VAL A 84 -14.34 8.26 16.44
C VAL A 84 -15.15 7.12 17.05
N ALA A 85 -14.50 6.17 17.75
CA ALA A 85 -15.18 5.09 18.45
C ALA A 85 -16.08 5.60 19.59
N GLU A 86 -15.61 6.57 20.38
CA GLU A 86 -16.42 7.19 21.43
C GLU A 86 -17.60 7.98 20.84
N CYS A 87 -17.40 8.74 19.76
CA CYS A 87 -18.51 9.39 19.07
C CYS A 87 -19.57 8.39 18.59
N ALA A 88 -19.15 7.25 18.03
CA ALA A 88 -20.07 6.19 17.61
C ALA A 88 -20.81 5.55 18.80
N ARG A 89 -20.13 5.41 19.95
CA ARG A 89 -20.73 4.95 21.21
C ARG A 89 -21.79 5.93 21.72
N ILE A 90 -21.48 7.23 21.75
CA ILE A 90 -22.42 8.29 22.15
C ILE A 90 -23.65 8.28 21.24
N GLN A 91 -23.46 8.19 19.92
CA GLN A 91 -24.58 8.09 18.98
C GLN A 91 -25.45 6.86 19.22
N ARG A 92 -24.84 5.73 19.58
CA ARG A 92 -25.56 4.50 19.94
C ARG A 92 -26.37 4.67 21.23
N MET A 93 -25.78 5.26 22.27
CA MET A 93 -26.46 5.52 23.55
C MET A 93 -27.64 6.48 23.36
N LYS A 94 -27.42 7.58 22.62
CA LYS A 94 -28.48 8.52 22.22
C LYS A 94 -29.63 7.81 21.51
N LYS A 95 -29.35 6.87 20.60
CA LYS A 95 -30.39 6.10 19.89
C LYS A 95 -31.19 5.18 20.82
N GLN A 96 -30.58 4.70 21.89
CA GLN A 96 -31.22 3.86 22.90
C GLN A 96 -32.04 4.66 23.91
N GLY A 97 -31.93 6.00 23.90
CA GLY A 97 -32.63 6.88 24.85
C GLY A 97 -31.87 7.12 26.15
N TRP A 98 -30.58 6.74 26.21
CA TRP A 98 -29.66 7.15 27.27
C TRP A 98 -29.06 8.52 26.96
#